data_AF-A0A1J9S4F3-F1
#
_entry.id   AF-A0A1J9S4F3-F1
#
_cell.length_a   1.000
_cell.length_b   1.000
_cell.length_c   1.000
_cell.angle_alpha   90.00
_cell.angle_beta   90.00
_cell.angle_gamma   90.00
#
_symmetry.space_group_name_H-M   'P 1'
#
loop_
_entity.id
_entity.type
_entity.pdbx_description
1 polymer ?
#
loop_
_entity_poly.entity_id
_entity_poly.type
_entity_poly.pdbx_seq_one_letter_code
_entity_poly.pdbx_strand_id
1 'polypeptide(L)'
;MSQYQSMSTSEQDLMRRMDEYKYALDVSATSVARLERGIQHIGGHVELTNKLQILGINRPGGFAEHVYDLVRMKADETRGADDKYFVYHPDDFWHPAFHSLAERNGGLPASFGMKSNDLDQICLHMQALRSTLLEDAPFHLLIPTWDRLVLSEPLHFPKELQPLCIEGVTYDSQPLVTMNVPRAPRYLLRGVKNEVESEESAKFRAKCAIIAALAAIGWVSAHLVHSRFPSVPFWTIMVGLPLCLGAALSGPLGNYRGILERRWRVAPARIVGSGKRVEVEEIERVT
;
A
#
# COMPACT_ATOMS: atom_id res chain seq x y z
N MET A 1 48.90 -20.02 -14.17
CA MET A 1 49.80 -21.17 -13.89
C MET A 1 51.29 -20.75 -13.83
N SER A 2 51.66 -19.61 -13.22
CA SER A 2 53.06 -19.13 -13.30
C SER A 2 53.50 -18.22 -12.12
N GLN A 3 53.11 -18.56 -10.88
CA GLN A 3 53.58 -17.82 -9.69
C GLN A 3 53.89 -18.70 -8.47
N TYR A 4 53.56 -20.01 -8.53
CA TYR A 4 53.74 -20.94 -7.40
C TYR A 4 55.05 -21.74 -7.43
N GLN A 5 55.78 -21.74 -8.54
CA GLN A 5 56.97 -22.60 -8.74
C GLN A 5 58.26 -22.05 -8.12
N SER A 6 58.28 -20.82 -7.60
CA SER A 6 59.46 -20.21 -6.96
C SER A 6 59.38 -20.15 -5.42
N MET A 7 58.33 -20.72 -4.81
CA MET A 7 58.11 -20.69 -3.36
C MET A 7 58.70 -21.92 -2.67
N SER A 8 59.17 -21.75 -1.44
CA SER A 8 59.66 -22.87 -0.61
C SER A 8 58.51 -23.82 -0.24
N THR A 9 58.82 -25.09 0.01
CA THR A 9 57.82 -26.13 0.33
C THR A 9 56.97 -25.76 1.57
N SER A 10 57.57 -25.02 2.52
CA SER A 10 56.88 -24.49 3.70
C SER A 10 55.83 -23.44 3.36
N GLU A 11 56.11 -22.53 2.41
CA GLU A 11 55.17 -21.48 2.02
C GLU A 11 54.03 -22.04 1.17
N GLN A 12 54.29 -23.08 0.38
CA GLN A 12 53.24 -23.80 -0.35
C GLN A 12 52.25 -24.52 0.58
N ASP A 13 52.73 -25.13 1.68
CA ASP A 13 51.86 -25.76 2.69
C ASP A 13 51.03 -24.72 3.45
N LEU A 14 51.64 -23.57 3.80
CA LEU A 14 50.95 -22.46 4.45
C LEU A 14 49.83 -21.87 3.57
N MET A 15 50.10 -21.63 2.29
CA MET A 15 49.10 -21.13 1.35
C MET A 15 47.94 -22.12 1.17
N ARG A 16 48.25 -23.41 1.06
CA ARG A 16 47.22 -24.46 0.96
C ARG A 16 46.30 -24.46 2.18
N ARG A 17 46.86 -24.38 3.38
CA ARG A 17 46.05 -24.30 4.62
C ARG A 17 45.24 -23.02 4.68
N MET A 18 45.80 -21.88 4.27
CA MET A 18 45.07 -20.61 4.20
C MET A 18 43.88 -20.68 3.24
N ASP A 19 44.05 -21.32 2.08
CA ASP A 19 42.96 -21.54 1.12
C ASP A 19 41.91 -22.50 1.68
N GLU A 20 42.31 -23.56 2.38
CA GLU A 20 41.40 -24.48 3.08
C GLU A 20 40.60 -23.76 4.17
N TYR A 21 41.24 -22.91 4.99
CA TYR A 21 40.55 -22.09 5.99
C TYR A 21 39.60 -21.07 5.36
N LYS A 22 40.02 -20.40 4.29
CA LYS A 22 39.19 -19.43 3.57
C LYS A 22 37.98 -20.10 2.94
N TYR A 23 38.16 -21.28 2.37
CA TYR A 23 37.07 -22.09 1.82
C TYR A 23 36.10 -22.54 2.93
N ALA A 24 36.61 -23.03 4.06
CA ALA A 24 35.78 -23.43 5.19
C ALA A 24 34.96 -22.25 5.76
N LEU A 25 35.56 -21.06 5.83
CA LEU A 25 34.90 -19.84 6.29
C LEU A 25 33.78 -19.41 5.33
N ASP A 26 34.01 -19.48 4.01
CA ASP A 26 33.02 -19.11 2.99
C ASP A 26 31.83 -20.10 2.95
N VAL A 27 32.11 -21.40 3.09
CA VAL A 27 31.07 -22.43 3.22
C VAL A 27 30.24 -22.20 4.48
N SER A 28 30.88 -21.84 5.60
CA SER A 28 30.18 -21.50 6.85
C SER A 28 29.35 -20.23 6.72
N ALA A 29 29.84 -19.18 6.06
CA ALA A 29 29.09 -17.96 5.83
C ALA A 29 27.84 -18.22 4.95
N THR A 30 28.02 -19.03 3.91
CA THR A 30 26.94 -19.43 3.00
C THR A 30 25.88 -20.27 3.70
N SER A 31 26.26 -21.18 4.59
CA SER A 31 25.32 -22.01 5.34
C SER A 31 24.50 -21.19 6.35
N VAL A 32 25.13 -20.25 7.06
CA VAL A 32 24.44 -19.31 7.96
C VAL A 32 23.44 -18.46 7.18
N ALA A 33 23.85 -17.88 6.05
CA ALA A 33 22.95 -17.06 5.22
C ALA A 33 21.77 -17.87 4.61
N ARG A 34 21.93 -19.18 4.41
CA ARG A 34 20.82 -20.07 4.01
C ARG A 34 19.88 -20.34 5.18
N LEU A 35 20.43 -20.56 6.37
CA LEU A 35 19.66 -20.81 7.59
C LEU A 35 18.83 -19.60 7.98
N GLU A 36 19.40 -18.40 7.95
CA GLU A 36 18.69 -17.14 8.24
C GLU A 36 17.49 -16.96 7.30
N ARG A 37 17.68 -17.20 6.00
CA ARG A 37 16.58 -17.16 5.02
C ARG A 37 15.51 -18.21 5.30
N GLY A 38 15.91 -19.42 5.69
CA GLY A 38 14.99 -20.48 6.07
C GLY A 38 14.14 -20.11 7.29
N ILE A 39 14.77 -19.56 8.34
CA ILE A 39 14.09 -19.10 9.56
C ILE A 39 13.12 -17.96 9.25
N GLN A 40 13.54 -16.99 8.44
CA GLN A 40 12.67 -15.88 8.04
C GLN A 40 11.45 -16.37 7.25
N HIS A 41 11.66 -17.31 6.32
CA HIS A 41 10.58 -17.89 5.54
C HIS A 41 9.59 -18.67 6.40
N ILE A 42 10.09 -19.52 7.32
CA ILE A 42 9.26 -20.30 8.25
C ILE A 42 8.52 -19.36 9.20
N GLY A 43 9.19 -18.34 9.74
CA GLY A 43 8.59 -17.35 10.63
C GLY A 43 7.41 -16.64 9.97
N GLY A 44 7.59 -16.17 8.73
CA GLY A 44 6.51 -15.54 7.97
C GLY A 44 5.34 -16.48 7.68
N HIS A 45 5.61 -17.76 7.37
CA HIS A 45 4.55 -18.75 7.14
C HIS A 45 3.77 -19.07 8.42
N VAL A 46 4.45 -19.23 9.56
CA VAL A 46 3.82 -19.50 10.86
C VAL A 46 2.98 -18.31 11.31
N GLU A 47 3.48 -17.09 11.13
CA GLU A 47 2.74 -15.87 11.44
C GLU A 47 1.46 -15.77 10.61
N LEU A 48 1.57 -15.97 9.29
CA LEU A 48 0.40 -15.97 8.40
C LEU A 48 -0.60 -17.06 8.78
N THR A 49 -0.15 -18.30 8.94
CA THR A 49 -1.05 -19.42 9.30
C THR A 49 -1.74 -19.18 10.64
N ASN A 50 -1.03 -18.65 11.63
CA ASN A 50 -1.60 -18.28 12.92
C ASN A 50 -2.66 -17.17 12.78
N LYS A 51 -2.35 -16.11 12.01
CA LYS A 51 -3.30 -15.03 11.73
C LYS A 51 -4.56 -15.54 11.03
N LEU A 52 -4.41 -16.39 10.02
CA LEU A 52 -5.53 -17.00 9.29
C LEU A 52 -6.38 -17.91 10.20
N GLN A 53 -5.74 -18.62 11.13
CA GLN A 53 -6.42 -19.46 12.10
C GLN A 53 -7.21 -18.62 13.12
N ILE A 54 -6.61 -17.56 13.68
CA ILE A 54 -7.26 -16.64 14.63
C ILE A 54 -8.46 -15.95 13.98
N LEU A 55 -8.34 -15.54 12.71
CA LEU A 55 -9.44 -14.94 11.97
C LEU A 55 -10.50 -15.95 11.51
N GLY A 56 -10.30 -17.25 11.74
CA GLY A 56 -11.22 -18.31 11.34
C GLY A 56 -11.23 -18.60 9.84
N ILE A 57 -10.29 -18.04 9.08
CA ILE A 57 -10.23 -18.16 7.61
C ILE A 57 -9.66 -19.50 7.18
N ASN A 58 -8.88 -20.16 8.02
CA ASN A 58 -8.35 -21.50 7.74
C ASN A 58 -9.41 -22.63 7.90
N ARG A 59 -10.69 -22.30 8.09
CA ARG A 59 -11.80 -23.25 8.08
C ARG A 59 -12.11 -23.72 6.64
N PRO A 60 -12.84 -24.85 6.47
CA PRO A 60 -13.25 -25.32 5.15
C PRO A 60 -14.00 -24.28 4.31
N GLY A 61 -14.73 -23.35 4.93
CA GLY A 61 -15.44 -22.27 4.24
C GLY A 61 -14.57 -21.04 3.92
N GLY A 62 -13.31 -21.03 4.33
CA GLY A 62 -12.32 -20.05 3.91
C GLY A 62 -12.65 -18.62 4.33
N PHE A 63 -12.19 -17.65 3.52
CA PHE A 63 -12.48 -16.23 3.73
C PHE A 63 -13.97 -15.92 3.59
N ALA A 64 -14.71 -16.65 2.74
CA ALA A 64 -16.14 -16.44 2.56
C ALA A 64 -16.96 -16.70 3.84
N GLU A 65 -16.58 -17.72 4.62
CA GLU A 65 -17.19 -18.00 5.92
C GLU A 65 -16.90 -16.87 6.92
N HIS A 66 -15.67 -16.37 6.94
CA HIS A 66 -15.32 -15.20 7.75
C HIS A 66 -16.17 -13.97 7.41
N VAL A 67 -16.38 -13.66 6.13
CA VAL A 67 -17.25 -12.55 5.71
C VAL A 67 -18.70 -12.79 6.12
N TYR A 68 -19.21 -14.02 5.96
CA TYR A 68 -20.57 -14.39 6.34
C TYR A 68 -20.81 -14.25 7.84
N ASP A 69 -19.90 -14.79 8.66
CA ASP A 69 -19.95 -14.71 10.11
C ASP A 69 -19.89 -13.25 10.58
N LEU A 70 -19.03 -12.42 9.96
CA LEU A 70 -18.92 -10.99 10.27
C LEU A 70 -20.25 -10.25 10.03
N VAL A 71 -20.88 -10.46 8.87
CA VAL A 71 -22.17 -9.83 8.53
C VAL A 71 -23.25 -10.26 9.52
N ARG A 72 -23.34 -11.55 9.85
CA ARG A 72 -24.33 -12.05 10.80
C ARG A 72 -24.12 -11.49 12.21
N MET A 73 -22.90 -11.56 12.71
CA MET A 73 -22.53 -11.02 14.02
C MET A 73 -22.93 -9.55 14.12
N LYS A 74 -22.61 -8.73 13.11
CA LYS A 74 -22.96 -7.31 13.08
C LYS A 74 -24.47 -7.07 13.04
N ALA A 75 -25.18 -7.80 12.18
CA ALA A 75 -26.63 -7.73 12.11
C ALA A 75 -27.32 -8.15 13.43
N ASP A 76 -26.73 -9.11 14.14
CA ASP A 76 -27.23 -9.58 15.45
C ASP A 76 -26.92 -8.55 16.56
N GLU A 77 -25.77 -7.86 16.52
CA GLU A 77 -25.42 -6.77 17.45
C GLU A 77 -26.42 -5.62 17.40
N THR A 78 -26.95 -5.29 16.22
CA THR A 78 -27.93 -4.20 16.01
C THR A 78 -29.34 -4.74 15.75
N ARG A 79 -29.66 -5.94 16.24
CA ARG A 79 -30.94 -6.57 15.97
C ARG A 79 -32.11 -5.71 16.47
N GLY A 80 -33.02 -5.37 15.55
CA GLY A 80 -34.18 -4.53 15.84
C GLY A 80 -33.96 -3.03 15.60
N ALA A 81 -32.75 -2.63 15.21
CA ALA A 81 -32.49 -1.31 14.65
C ALA A 81 -32.47 -1.36 13.11
N ASP A 82 -32.64 -0.21 12.47
CA ASP A 82 -32.78 -0.08 11.01
C ASP A 82 -31.43 -0.04 10.26
N ASP A 83 -30.34 -0.42 10.93
CA ASP A 83 -28.98 -0.45 10.38
C ASP A 83 -28.90 -1.27 9.09
N LYS A 84 -28.15 -0.76 8.12
CA LYS A 84 -27.89 -1.45 6.85
C LYS A 84 -26.41 -1.76 6.69
N TYR A 85 -26.11 -3.00 6.34
CA TYR A 85 -24.76 -3.52 6.21
C TYR A 85 -24.37 -3.72 4.75
N PHE A 86 -23.23 -3.15 4.39
CA PHE A 86 -22.61 -3.24 3.07
C PHE A 86 -21.22 -3.85 3.21
N VAL A 87 -20.80 -4.66 2.26
CA VAL A 87 -19.48 -5.32 2.30
C VAL A 87 -18.63 -4.88 1.12
N TYR A 88 -17.44 -4.36 1.42
CA TYR A 88 -16.44 -4.02 0.42
C TYR A 88 -15.18 -4.85 0.59
N HIS A 89 -14.71 -5.46 -0.49
CA HIS A 89 -13.39 -6.07 -0.56
C HIS A 89 -12.87 -6.04 -2.00
N PRO A 90 -11.62 -5.62 -2.27
CA PRO A 90 -11.12 -5.48 -3.65
C PRO A 90 -11.11 -6.81 -4.43
N ASP A 91 -10.90 -7.92 -3.73
CA ASP A 91 -10.93 -9.25 -4.36
C ASP A 91 -12.34 -9.85 -4.30
N ASP A 92 -12.73 -10.55 -5.36
CA ASP A 92 -14.04 -11.17 -5.54
C ASP A 92 -14.03 -12.71 -5.46
N PHE A 93 -12.86 -13.33 -5.26
CA PHE A 93 -12.69 -14.79 -5.25
C PHE A 93 -13.60 -15.53 -4.25
N TRP A 94 -14.02 -14.84 -3.19
CA TRP A 94 -14.87 -15.38 -2.12
C TRP A 94 -16.37 -15.28 -2.43
N HIS A 95 -16.78 -14.52 -3.46
CA HIS A 95 -18.18 -14.29 -3.80
C HIS A 95 -18.97 -15.59 -4.06
N PRO A 96 -18.48 -16.57 -4.85
CA PRO A 96 -19.22 -17.81 -5.10
C PRO A 96 -19.45 -18.62 -3.83
N ALA A 97 -18.39 -18.78 -3.03
CA ALA A 97 -18.47 -19.53 -1.77
C ALA A 97 -19.40 -18.85 -0.76
N PHE A 98 -19.38 -17.52 -0.69
CA PHE A 98 -20.29 -16.74 0.16
C PHE A 98 -21.75 -16.88 -0.27
N HIS A 99 -22.01 -16.90 -1.58
CA HIS A 99 -23.36 -17.13 -2.09
C HIS A 99 -23.86 -18.52 -1.72
N SER A 100 -23.06 -19.57 -1.94
CA SER A 100 -23.41 -20.93 -1.52
C SER A 100 -23.59 -21.07 -0.01
N LEU A 101 -22.81 -20.34 0.80
CA LEU A 101 -22.99 -20.30 2.26
C LEU A 101 -24.32 -19.65 2.64
N ALA A 102 -24.66 -18.51 2.03
CA ALA A 102 -25.92 -17.84 2.27
C ALA A 102 -27.11 -18.75 1.94
N GLU A 103 -27.09 -19.47 0.81
CA GLU A 103 -28.15 -20.41 0.43
C GLU A 103 -28.29 -21.57 1.43
N ARG A 104 -27.18 -22.19 1.83
CA ARG A 104 -27.17 -23.32 2.77
C ARG A 104 -27.64 -22.94 4.17
N ASN A 105 -27.37 -21.70 4.59
CA ASN A 105 -27.61 -21.24 5.96
C ASN A 105 -28.91 -20.45 6.14
N GLY A 106 -29.85 -20.55 5.19
CA GLY A 106 -31.17 -19.92 5.27
C GLY A 106 -31.21 -18.44 4.90
N GLY A 107 -30.22 -17.96 4.14
CA GLY A 107 -30.14 -16.60 3.60
C GLY A 107 -29.21 -15.67 4.38
N LEU A 108 -29.22 -14.41 3.95
CA LEU A 108 -28.55 -13.29 4.62
C LEU A 108 -29.55 -12.53 5.50
N PRO A 109 -29.08 -11.84 6.55
CA PRO A 109 -29.93 -10.97 7.36
C PRO A 109 -30.64 -9.92 6.50
N ALA A 110 -31.87 -9.52 6.88
CA ALA A 110 -32.62 -8.48 6.15
C ALA A 110 -31.97 -7.07 6.21
N SER A 111 -31.03 -6.87 7.13
CA SER A 111 -30.20 -5.68 7.22
C SER A 111 -29.05 -5.67 6.19
N PHE A 112 -28.75 -6.81 5.55
CA PHE A 112 -27.74 -6.86 4.50
C PHE A 112 -28.25 -6.18 3.23
N GLY A 113 -27.51 -5.16 2.77
CA GLY A 113 -27.81 -4.42 1.55
C GLY A 113 -27.15 -5.03 0.33
N MET A 114 -25.82 -4.90 0.25
CA MET A 114 -25.05 -5.44 -0.88
C MET A 114 -23.59 -5.72 -0.53
N LYS A 115 -22.94 -6.51 -1.39
CA LYS A 115 -21.47 -6.66 -1.45
C LYS A 115 -20.96 -6.22 -2.82
N SER A 116 -19.78 -5.63 -2.89
CA SER A 116 -19.08 -5.39 -4.15
C SER A 116 -17.56 -5.29 -3.95
N ASN A 117 -16.82 -5.51 -5.02
CA ASN A 117 -15.41 -5.17 -5.12
C ASN A 117 -15.16 -3.73 -5.61
N ASP A 118 -16.22 -3.02 -5.97
CA ASP A 118 -16.20 -1.62 -6.36
C ASP A 118 -16.85 -0.75 -5.27
N LEU A 119 -16.02 0.10 -4.64
CA LEU A 119 -16.47 1.00 -3.59
C LEU A 119 -17.43 2.07 -4.12
N ASP A 120 -17.30 2.48 -5.38
CA ASP A 120 -18.18 3.48 -6.00
C ASP A 120 -19.57 2.92 -6.22
N GLN A 121 -19.68 1.66 -6.63
CA GLN A 121 -20.97 0.97 -6.76
C GLN A 121 -21.71 0.88 -5.42
N ILE A 122 -20.99 0.56 -4.35
CA ILE A 122 -21.58 0.51 -3.00
C ILE A 122 -22.07 1.89 -2.59
N CYS A 123 -21.27 2.94 -2.83
CA CYS A 123 -21.67 4.31 -2.50
C CYS A 123 -22.87 4.79 -3.31
N LEU A 124 -22.91 4.52 -4.62
CA LEU A 124 -24.06 4.84 -5.47
C LEU A 124 -25.33 4.12 -5.00
N HIS A 125 -25.22 2.85 -4.63
CA HIS A 125 -26.36 2.10 -4.12
C HIS A 125 -26.84 2.62 -2.76
N MET A 126 -25.92 2.96 -1.85
CA MET A 126 -26.27 3.60 -0.58
C MET A 126 -26.98 4.95 -0.78
N GLN A 127 -26.53 5.78 -1.74
CA GLN A 127 -27.21 7.04 -2.08
C GLN A 127 -28.64 6.79 -2.58
N ALA A 128 -28.82 5.80 -3.46
CA ALA A 128 -30.14 5.43 -3.96
C ALA A 128 -31.06 4.93 -2.83
N LEU A 129 -30.55 4.11 -1.91
CA LEU A 129 -31.29 3.65 -0.74
C LEU A 129 -31.66 4.81 0.21
N ARG A 130 -30.74 5.74 0.45
CA ARG A 130 -31.00 6.92 1.28
C ARG A 130 -32.13 7.77 0.70
N SER A 131 -32.15 7.96 -0.62
CA SER A 131 -33.19 8.74 -1.31
C SER A 131 -34.59 8.13 -1.28
N THR A 132 -34.70 6.82 -1.01
CA THR A 132 -35.96 6.07 -1.15
C THR A 132 -36.56 5.61 0.17
N LEU A 133 -35.74 5.30 1.18
CA LEU A 133 -36.21 4.46 2.29
C LEU A 133 -35.95 5.02 3.69
N LEU A 134 -34.85 5.74 3.96
CA LEU A 134 -34.40 5.95 5.35
C LEU A 134 -33.49 7.19 5.50
N GLU A 135 -34.03 8.36 5.89
CA GLU A 135 -33.22 9.56 6.14
C GLU A 135 -32.22 9.36 7.30
N ASP A 136 -32.57 8.59 8.34
CA ASP A 136 -31.78 8.51 9.58
C ASP A 136 -31.09 7.16 9.88
N ALA A 137 -31.29 6.11 9.06
CA ALA A 137 -30.74 4.79 9.39
C ALA A 137 -29.21 4.72 9.28
N PRO A 138 -28.47 4.16 10.25
CA PRO A 138 -27.02 4.00 10.13
C PRO A 138 -26.63 3.03 9.01
N PHE A 139 -25.72 3.48 8.14
CA PHE A 139 -25.10 2.61 7.14
C PHE A 139 -23.74 2.16 7.65
N HIS A 140 -23.49 0.86 7.55
CA HIS A 140 -22.25 0.22 7.97
C HIS A 140 -21.56 -0.39 6.75
N LEU A 141 -20.39 0.14 6.41
CA LEU A 141 -19.51 -0.42 5.39
C LEU A 141 -18.47 -1.32 6.06
N LEU A 142 -18.67 -2.63 5.96
CA LEU A 142 -17.76 -3.65 6.46
C LEU A 142 -16.66 -3.90 5.44
N ILE A 143 -15.41 -3.82 5.87
CA ILE A 143 -14.23 -4.14 5.07
C ILE A 143 -13.55 -5.36 5.72
N PRO A 144 -14.07 -6.58 5.44
CA PRO A 144 -13.45 -7.81 5.95
C PRO A 144 -12.05 -7.92 5.35
N THR A 145 -11.04 -8.29 6.13
CA THR A 145 -9.72 -8.55 5.57
C THR A 145 -8.92 -9.49 6.44
N TRP A 146 -8.04 -10.22 5.78
CA TRP A 146 -7.12 -11.18 6.37
C TRP A 146 -5.67 -10.69 6.38
N ASP A 147 -5.40 -9.65 5.60
CA ASP A 147 -4.10 -9.04 5.49
C ASP A 147 -4.19 -7.52 5.54
N ARG A 148 -3.05 -6.83 5.54
CA ARG A 148 -3.03 -5.37 5.54
C ARG A 148 -3.56 -4.85 4.21
N LEU A 149 -4.75 -4.27 4.23
CA LEU A 149 -5.35 -3.59 3.08
C LEU A 149 -5.06 -2.09 3.16
N VAL A 150 -4.43 -1.53 2.12
CA VAL A 150 -4.07 -0.10 2.07
C VAL A 150 -4.79 0.58 0.90
N LEU A 151 -5.75 1.42 1.21
CA LEU A 151 -6.42 2.33 0.28
C LEU A 151 -5.73 3.70 0.36
N SER A 152 -4.66 3.85 -0.43
CA SER A 152 -3.79 5.05 -0.41
C SER A 152 -4.41 6.26 -1.11
N GLU A 153 -5.35 6.04 -2.03
CA GLU A 153 -6.06 7.12 -2.71
C GLU A 153 -6.80 7.99 -1.68
N PRO A 154 -6.68 9.33 -1.73
CA PRO A 154 -7.48 10.21 -0.88
C PRO A 154 -8.98 10.11 -1.25
N LEU A 155 -9.81 9.65 -0.33
CA LEU A 155 -11.25 9.43 -0.51
C LEU A 155 -12.07 10.43 0.31
N HIS A 156 -13.18 10.89 -0.25
CA HIS A 156 -14.18 11.70 0.41
C HIS A 156 -15.56 11.06 0.26
N PHE A 157 -16.20 10.74 1.38
CA PHE A 157 -17.55 10.17 1.37
C PHE A 157 -18.59 11.31 1.31
N PRO A 158 -19.56 11.23 0.37
CA PRO A 158 -20.65 12.20 0.25
C PRO A 158 -21.43 12.37 1.56
N LYS A 159 -21.89 13.60 1.86
CA LYS A 159 -22.63 13.91 3.10
C LYS A 159 -23.98 13.22 3.16
N GLU A 160 -24.57 12.96 2.00
CA GLU A 160 -25.83 12.26 1.81
C GLU A 160 -25.77 10.82 2.35
N LEU A 161 -24.57 10.25 2.48
CA LEU A 161 -24.41 8.93 3.07
C LEU A 161 -24.50 8.92 4.60
N GLN A 162 -24.45 10.07 5.26
CA GLN A 162 -24.50 10.13 6.72
C GLN A 162 -25.89 9.76 7.26
N PRO A 163 -25.99 9.07 8.41
CA PRO A 163 -24.90 8.52 9.23
C PRO A 163 -24.24 7.29 8.59
N LEU A 164 -22.91 7.35 8.38
CA LEU A 164 -22.08 6.27 7.81
C LEU A 164 -20.96 5.88 8.77
N CYS A 165 -20.77 4.58 8.97
CA CYS A 165 -19.68 3.96 9.72
C CYS A 165 -18.94 2.96 8.81
N ILE A 166 -17.62 3.05 8.77
CA ILE A 166 -16.74 2.12 8.05
C ILE A 166 -16.03 1.27 9.09
N GLU A 167 -16.26 -0.03 9.02
CA GLU A 167 -15.78 -0.99 10.01
C GLU A 167 -14.74 -1.92 9.39
N GLY A 168 -13.55 -1.94 9.99
CA GLY A 168 -12.47 -2.86 9.66
C GLY A 168 -12.18 -3.83 10.81
N VAL A 169 -11.50 -4.92 10.47
CA VAL A 169 -11.02 -5.89 11.46
C VAL A 169 -9.70 -5.41 12.07
N THR A 170 -9.57 -5.57 13.39
CA THR A 170 -8.32 -5.32 14.13
C THR A 170 -7.67 -6.63 14.52
N TYR A 171 -6.36 -6.75 14.32
CA TYR A 171 -5.54 -7.88 14.77
C TYR A 171 -4.39 -7.35 15.61
N ASP A 172 -4.16 -7.94 16.78
CA ASP A 172 -3.14 -7.48 17.73
C ASP A 172 -3.25 -5.97 18.07
N SER A 173 -4.49 -5.52 18.31
CA SER A 173 -4.84 -4.10 18.52
C SER A 173 -4.45 -3.16 17.37
N GLN A 174 -4.02 -3.69 16.23
CA GLN A 174 -3.68 -2.92 15.04
C GLN A 174 -4.80 -3.07 13.99
N PRO A 175 -5.30 -1.97 13.43
CA PRO A 175 -6.23 -2.02 12.30
C PRO A 175 -5.55 -2.65 11.08
N LEU A 176 -6.21 -3.62 10.45
CA LEU A 176 -5.73 -4.24 9.22
C LEU A 176 -6.04 -3.40 7.97
N VAL A 177 -7.07 -2.56 8.04
CA VAL A 177 -7.44 -1.66 6.95
C VAL A 177 -6.87 -0.28 7.22
N THR A 178 -6.17 0.27 6.23
CA THR A 178 -5.69 1.65 6.23
C THR A 178 -6.35 2.39 5.08
N MET A 179 -6.96 3.54 5.36
CA MET A 179 -7.60 4.41 4.37
C MET A 179 -7.05 5.82 4.47
N ASN A 180 -6.97 6.50 3.33
CA ASN A 180 -6.71 7.93 3.29
C ASN A 180 -8.05 8.67 3.15
N VAL A 181 -8.62 9.11 4.27
CA VAL A 181 -9.87 9.89 4.29
C VAL A 181 -9.58 11.25 4.92
N PRO A 182 -9.22 12.26 4.10
CA PRO A 182 -8.99 13.61 4.59
C PRO A 182 -10.25 14.13 5.30
N ARG A 183 -10.09 14.63 6.53
CA ARG A 183 -11.17 15.20 7.36
C ARG A 183 -12.31 14.22 7.68
N ALA A 184 -11.99 12.94 7.86
CA ALA A 184 -12.96 11.95 8.36
C ALA A 184 -13.61 12.40 9.70
N PRO A 185 -14.95 12.34 9.82
CA PRO A 185 -15.63 12.47 11.12
C PRO A 185 -15.11 11.42 12.10
N ARG A 186 -15.09 11.74 13.40
CA ARG A 186 -14.60 10.84 14.46
C ARG A 186 -15.31 9.48 14.50
N TYR A 187 -16.57 9.44 14.08
CA TYR A 187 -17.39 8.22 14.10
C TYR A 187 -17.37 7.45 12.77
N LEU A 188 -16.76 8.01 11.71
CA LEU A 188 -16.77 7.39 10.38
C LEU A 188 -15.89 6.13 10.30
N LEU A 189 -14.77 6.11 11.02
CA LEU A 189 -13.79 5.03 10.91
C LEU A 189 -13.71 4.26 12.23
N ARG A 190 -14.07 2.98 12.21
CA ARG A 190 -14.01 2.08 13.37
C ARG A 190 -13.17 0.85 13.03
N GLY A 191 -12.07 0.64 13.75
CA GLY A 191 -11.13 -0.44 13.41
C GLY A 191 -10.39 -0.24 12.08
N VAL A 192 -10.40 0.99 11.55
CA VAL A 192 -9.71 1.40 10.32
C VAL A 192 -8.72 2.51 10.64
N LYS A 193 -7.47 2.38 10.19
CA LYS A 193 -6.46 3.42 10.32
C LYS A 193 -6.72 4.52 9.30
N ASN A 194 -6.80 5.78 9.74
CA ASN A 194 -6.76 6.92 8.83
C ASN A 194 -5.30 7.34 8.61
N GLU A 195 -4.77 7.13 7.42
CA GLU A 195 -3.44 7.57 7.02
C GLU A 195 -3.56 8.66 5.96
N VAL A 196 -3.61 9.90 6.42
CA VAL A 196 -3.63 11.07 5.55
C VAL A 196 -2.20 11.37 5.11
N GLU A 197 -1.94 11.24 3.81
CA GLU A 197 -0.65 11.63 3.26
C GLU A 197 -0.43 13.13 3.48
N SER A 198 0.60 13.48 4.27
CA SER A 198 0.91 14.88 4.51
C SER A 198 1.49 15.51 3.24
N GLU A 199 1.08 16.75 2.95
CA GLU A 199 1.56 17.49 1.79
C GLU A 199 3.09 17.65 1.81
N GLU A 200 3.68 17.75 3.00
CA GLU A 200 5.13 17.81 3.19
C GLU A 200 5.83 16.51 2.79
N SER A 201 5.25 15.35 3.14
CA SER A 201 5.80 14.04 2.76
C SER A 201 5.73 13.82 1.25
N ALA A 202 4.63 14.22 0.63
CA ALA A 202 4.48 14.19 -0.83
C ALA A 202 5.51 15.10 -1.53
N LYS A 203 5.66 16.34 -1.04
CA LYS A 203 6.70 17.28 -1.52
C LYS A 203 8.11 16.73 -1.34
N PHE A 204 8.40 16.08 -0.22
CA PHE A 204 9.71 15.49 0.05
C PHE A 204 10.03 14.33 -0.92
N ARG A 205 9.11 13.38 -1.10
CA ARG A 205 9.29 12.28 -2.07
C ARG A 205 9.46 12.80 -3.49
N ALA A 206 8.69 13.81 -3.88
CA ALA A 206 8.81 14.45 -5.19
C ALA A 206 10.19 15.09 -5.40
N LYS A 207 10.71 15.82 -4.41
CA LYS A 207 12.06 16.41 -4.46
C LYS A 207 13.13 15.33 -4.65
N CYS A 208 13.06 14.24 -3.89
CA CYS A 208 13.99 13.12 -4.02
C CYS A 208 13.93 12.48 -5.42
N ALA A 209 12.74 12.28 -5.98
CA ALA A 209 12.57 11.73 -7.32
C ALA A 209 13.17 12.63 -8.42
N ILE A 210 13.04 13.95 -8.30
CA ILE A 210 13.65 14.90 -9.23
C ILE A 210 15.18 14.82 -9.15
N ILE A 211 15.73 14.83 -7.94
CA ILE A 211 17.18 14.72 -7.74
C ILE A 211 17.70 13.42 -8.34
N ALA A 212 17.01 12.29 -8.13
CA ALA A 212 17.37 11.01 -8.70
C ALA A 212 17.30 10.99 -10.23
N ALA A 213 16.25 11.58 -10.83
CA ALA A 213 16.11 11.66 -12.28
C ALA A 213 17.19 12.54 -12.91
N LEU A 214 17.50 13.69 -12.31
CA LEU A 214 18.59 14.56 -12.75
C LEU A 214 19.95 13.89 -12.61
N ALA A 215 20.17 13.14 -11.52
CA ALA A 215 21.39 12.36 -11.34
C ALA A 215 21.54 11.27 -12.41
N ALA A 216 20.45 10.56 -12.76
CA ALA A 216 20.45 9.56 -13.82
C ALA A 216 20.74 10.16 -15.21
N ILE A 217 20.11 11.29 -15.54
CA ILE A 217 20.38 12.01 -16.80
C ILE A 217 21.83 12.51 -16.83
N GLY A 218 22.32 13.05 -15.71
CA GLY A 218 23.72 13.45 -15.54
C GLY A 218 24.69 12.29 -15.75
N TRP A 219 24.36 11.11 -15.22
CA TRP A 219 25.16 9.90 -15.38
C TRP A 219 25.25 9.44 -16.84
N VAL A 220 24.11 9.37 -17.53
CA VAL A 220 24.04 8.96 -18.95
C VAL A 220 24.78 9.96 -19.84
N SER A 221 24.58 11.26 -19.62
CA SER A 221 25.25 12.30 -20.41
C SER A 221 26.76 12.32 -20.18
N ALA A 222 27.24 12.14 -18.94
CA ALA A 222 28.66 12.05 -18.66
C ALA A 222 29.32 10.83 -19.32
N HIS A 223 28.65 9.68 -19.33
CA HIS A 223 29.11 8.50 -20.08
C HIS A 223 29.21 8.77 -21.58
N LEU A 224 28.22 9.47 -22.15
CA LEU A 224 28.19 9.80 -23.57
C LEU A 224 29.30 10.80 -23.97
N VAL A 225 29.60 11.77 -23.11
CA VAL A 225 30.69 12.74 -23.36
C VAL A 225 32.05 12.06 -23.21
N HIS A 226 32.23 11.21 -22.20
CA HIS A 226 33.50 10.50 -22.00
C HIS A 226 33.81 9.52 -23.15
N SER A 227 32.80 8.82 -23.68
CA SER A 227 32.99 7.95 -24.84
C SER A 227 33.38 8.72 -26.12
N ARG A 228 32.95 9.99 -26.24
CA ARG A 228 33.30 10.86 -27.37
C ARG A 228 34.63 11.59 -27.20
N PHE A 229 35.06 11.84 -25.95
CA PHE A 229 36.27 12.57 -25.58
C PHE A 229 37.02 11.86 -24.43
N PRO A 230 37.70 10.73 -24.72
CA PRO A 230 38.37 9.93 -23.69
C PRO A 230 39.56 10.64 -23.02
N SER A 231 40.07 11.72 -23.63
CA SER A 231 41.14 12.56 -23.08
C SER A 231 40.70 13.46 -21.94
N VAL A 232 39.39 13.63 -21.72
CA VAL A 232 38.85 14.43 -20.62
C VAL A 232 38.56 13.52 -19.41
N PRO A 233 39.11 13.81 -18.23
CA PRO A 233 38.84 13.03 -17.02
C PRO A 233 37.33 13.00 -16.71
N PHE A 234 36.80 11.82 -16.39
CA PHE A 234 35.39 11.65 -16.06
C PHE A 234 34.89 12.60 -14.95
N TRP A 235 35.75 12.87 -13.95
CA TRP A 235 35.44 13.79 -12.86
C TRP A 235 35.24 15.24 -13.30
N THR A 236 35.95 15.73 -14.32
CA THR A 236 35.75 17.11 -14.80
C THR A 236 34.41 17.26 -15.51
N ILE A 237 33.92 16.19 -16.15
CA ILE A 237 32.58 16.13 -16.74
C ILE A 237 31.52 16.09 -15.63
N MET A 238 31.73 15.26 -14.60
CA MET A 238 30.81 15.14 -13.47
C MET A 238 30.67 16.42 -12.63
N VAL A 239 31.71 17.24 -12.51
CA VAL A 239 31.63 18.51 -11.78
C VAL A 239 31.16 19.66 -12.69
N GLY A 240 31.58 19.68 -13.95
CA GLY A 240 31.26 20.77 -14.88
C GLY A 240 29.81 20.76 -15.39
N LEU A 241 29.24 19.59 -15.68
CA LEU A 241 27.88 19.49 -16.23
C LEU A 241 26.79 19.97 -15.26
N PRO A 242 26.81 19.59 -13.96
CA PRO A 242 25.83 20.08 -12.99
C PRO A 242 25.88 21.59 -12.76
N LEU A 243 27.06 22.20 -12.83
CA LEU A 243 27.24 23.65 -12.72
C LEU A 243 26.57 24.40 -13.89
N CYS A 244 26.69 23.88 -15.12
CA CYS A 244 26.04 24.45 -16.30
C CYS A 244 24.51 24.23 -16.30
N LEU A 245 24.04 23.04 -15.87
CA LEU A 245 22.62 22.73 -15.73
C LEU A 245 21.94 23.55 -14.62
N GLY A 246 22.64 23.76 -13.50
CA GLY A 246 22.17 24.62 -12.40
C GLY A 246 21.95 26.07 -12.85
N ALA A 247 22.87 26.61 -13.67
CA ALA A 247 22.71 27.94 -14.26
C ALA A 247 21.53 28.02 -15.25
N ALA A 248 21.34 26.99 -16.08
CA ALA A 248 20.24 26.94 -17.05
C ALA A 248 18.85 26.86 -16.37
N LEU A 249 18.72 26.13 -15.26
CA LEU A 249 17.49 26.03 -14.47
C LEU A 249 17.14 27.30 -13.69
N SER A 250 18.10 28.21 -13.48
CA SER A 250 17.87 29.54 -12.89
C SER A 250 17.42 30.61 -13.88
N GLY A 251 17.45 30.31 -15.19
CA GLY A 251 17.02 31.18 -16.28
C GLY A 251 15.56 30.96 -16.73
N PRO A 252 15.18 31.35 -17.98
CA PRO A 252 13.79 31.35 -18.48
C PRO A 252 13.08 29.98 -18.51
N LEU A 253 13.79 28.89 -18.18
CA LEU A 253 13.24 27.56 -17.87
C LEU A 253 12.50 27.53 -16.51
N GLY A 254 12.49 28.62 -15.73
CA GLY A 254 11.68 28.77 -14.52
C GLY A 254 10.18 28.49 -14.72
N ASN A 255 9.68 28.54 -15.96
CA ASN A 255 8.32 28.13 -16.31
C ASN A 255 8.01 26.64 -16.07
N TYR A 256 9.02 25.76 -16.01
CA TYR A 256 8.81 24.34 -15.68
C TYR A 256 8.52 24.12 -14.20
N ARG A 257 8.87 25.08 -13.33
CA ARG A 257 8.59 25.01 -11.90
C ARG A 257 7.08 24.95 -11.63
N GLY A 258 6.28 25.75 -12.34
CA GLY A 258 4.81 25.73 -12.21
C GLY A 258 4.14 24.48 -12.81
N ILE A 259 4.78 23.79 -13.76
CA ILE A 259 4.32 22.51 -14.31
C ILE A 259 4.68 21.37 -13.35
N LEU A 260 5.89 21.41 -12.78
CA LEU A 260 6.34 20.47 -11.75
C LEU A 260 5.47 20.61 -10.49
N GLU A 261 5.28 21.82 -9.97
CA GLU A 261 4.49 22.06 -8.75
C GLU A 261 3.03 21.56 -8.87
N ARG A 262 2.42 21.59 -10.07
CA ARG A 262 1.07 21.01 -10.29
C ARG A 262 1.06 19.49 -10.26
N ARG A 263 2.12 18.83 -10.73
CA ARG A 263 2.21 17.36 -10.81
C ARG A 263 2.38 16.70 -9.44
N TRP A 264 2.89 17.44 -8.45
CA TRP A 264 3.26 16.93 -7.13
C TRP A 264 2.34 17.41 -6.00
N ARG A 265 1.24 18.11 -6.32
CA ARG A 265 0.18 18.35 -5.34
C ARG A 265 -0.49 17.02 -4.99
N VAL A 266 -0.77 16.83 -3.71
CA VAL A 266 -1.62 15.71 -3.24
C VAL A 266 -2.88 15.72 -4.08
N ALA A 267 -3.20 14.58 -4.71
CA ALA A 267 -4.38 14.49 -5.55
C ALA A 267 -5.61 14.88 -4.72
N PRO A 268 -6.50 15.75 -5.23
CA PRO A 268 -7.68 16.13 -4.48
C PRO A 268 -8.51 14.88 -4.16
N ALA A 269 -9.13 14.88 -2.98
CA ALA A 269 -9.92 13.76 -2.51
C ALA A 269 -10.99 13.40 -3.53
N ARG A 270 -11.02 12.15 -3.96
CA ARG A 270 -12.04 11.65 -4.88
C ARG A 270 -13.34 11.46 -4.13
N ILE A 271 -14.42 11.99 -4.67
CA ILE A 271 -15.75 11.77 -4.10
C ILE A 271 -16.17 10.35 -4.46
N VAL A 272 -16.34 9.50 -3.46
CA VAL A 272 -16.69 8.09 -3.69
C VAL A 272 -18.11 8.00 -4.24
N GLY A 273 -18.32 7.20 -5.27
CA GLY A 273 -19.57 7.16 -6.03
C GLY A 273 -19.74 8.34 -7.00
N SER A 274 -18.68 9.10 -7.27
CA SER A 274 -18.68 10.16 -8.28
C SER A 274 -17.37 10.14 -9.08
N GLY A 275 -17.44 10.49 -10.37
CA GLY A 275 -16.24 10.76 -11.18
C GLY A 275 -15.51 12.07 -10.81
N LYS A 276 -15.99 12.79 -9.78
CA LYS A 276 -15.52 14.12 -9.38
C LYS A 276 -14.50 14.04 -8.23
N ARG A 277 -13.59 15.01 -8.18
CA ARG A 277 -12.68 15.24 -7.05
C ARG A 277 -13.05 16.55 -6.37
N VAL A 278 -12.92 16.62 -5.06
CA VAL A 278 -13.24 17.82 -4.28
C VAL A 278 -12.23 18.92 -4.63
N GLU A 279 -12.68 20.06 -5.15
CA GLU A 279 -11.81 21.20 -5.40
C GLU A 279 -11.37 21.83 -4.06
N VAL A 280 -10.09 22.24 -3.99
CA VAL A 280 -9.47 22.78 -2.77
C VAL A 280 -10.17 24.04 -2.25
N GLU A 281 -10.91 24.77 -3.09
CA GLU A 281 -11.64 25.98 -2.69
C GLU A 281 -12.99 25.70 -2.01
N GLU A 282 -13.64 24.57 -2.30
CA GLU A 282 -14.90 24.17 -1.65
C GLU A 282 -14.64 23.59 -0.25
N ILE A 283 -13.39 23.18 -0.01
CA ILE A 283 -12.84 22.70 1.25
C ILE A 283 -12.69 23.84 2.29
N GLU A 284 -12.65 25.11 1.88
CA GLU A 284 -12.53 26.28 2.79
C GLU A 284 -13.87 26.96 3.13
N ARG A 285 -14.92 26.78 2.32
CA ARG A 285 -16.22 27.45 2.54
C ARG A 285 -17.18 26.73 3.50
N VAL A 286 -16.80 25.56 4.00
CA VAL A 286 -17.68 24.66 4.80
C VAL A 286 -17.25 24.59 6.27
N THR A 287 -16.32 25.45 6.69
CA THR A 287 -16.10 25.81 8.12
C THR A 287 -16.96 26.98 8.53
#